data_AF-A0A7X8MPB2-F1
#
_entry.id   AF-A0A7X8MPB2-F1
#
_cell.length_a   1.000
_cell.length_b   1.000
_cell.length_c   1.000
_cell.angle_alpha   90.00
_cell.angle_beta   90.00
_cell.angle_gamma   90.00
#
_symmetry.space_group_name_H-M   'P 1'
#
loop_
_entity.id
_entity.type
_entity.pdbx_description
1 polymer ?
#
loop_
_entity_poly.entity_id
_entity_poly.type
_entity_poly.pdbx_seq_one_letter_code
_entity_poly.pdbx_strand_id
1 'polypeptide(L)'
;MYSDIYEIVSDTSNTVSLVIHEKDYFLSYEDLTKENAQDLAENYFKFKGRDGVPVVTDINRNANTGRIQVTVKMEYERDFKLEPAMAPDVLNKNRHDQ
;
A
#
# COMPACT_ATOMS: atom_id res chain seq x y z
N MET A 1 -11.88 -10.00 -13.99
CA MET A 1 -10.92 -10.28 -12.90
C MET A 1 -9.55 -9.96 -13.44
N TYR A 2 -8.89 -8.93 -12.91
CA TYR A 2 -7.58 -8.50 -13.37
C TYR A 2 -6.53 -9.58 -13.07
N SER A 3 -6.10 -10.33 -14.08
CA SER A 3 -5.22 -11.49 -13.87
C SER A 3 -3.73 -11.14 -13.83
N ASP A 4 -3.35 -9.90 -14.18
CA ASP A 4 -1.94 -9.51 -14.36
C ASP A 4 -1.62 -8.15 -13.68
N ILE A 5 -2.07 -7.96 -12.43
CA ILE A 5 -1.64 -6.83 -11.59
C ILE A 5 -0.46 -7.28 -10.73
N TYR A 6 0.69 -6.66 -10.94
CA TYR A 6 1.84 -6.85 -10.06
C TYR A 6 1.82 -5.80 -8.95
N GLU A 7 1.74 -6.28 -7.72
CA GLU A 7 1.90 -5.49 -6.49
C GLU A 7 3.39 -5.47 -6.12
N ILE A 8 4.00 -4.29 -6.09
CA ILE A 8 5.34 -4.07 -5.55
C ILE A 8 5.18 -3.28 -4.25
N VAL A 9 5.32 -3.96 -3.11
CA VAL A 9 5.24 -3.33 -1.79
C VAL A 9 6.64 -2.90 -1.36
N SER A 10 6.81 -1.60 -1.09
CA SER A 10 8.02 -1.07 -0.47
C SER A 10 7.86 -1.08 1.05
N ASP A 11 8.54 -2.04 1.70
CA ASP A 11 8.55 -2.23 3.17
C ASP A 11 8.97 -0.96 3.93
N THR A 12 9.85 -0.16 3.33
CA THR A 12 10.44 1.03 3.94
C THR A 12 9.55 2.28 3.94
N SER A 13 8.45 2.33 3.17
CA SER A 13 7.71 3.60 2.97
C SER A 13 6.19 3.46 2.85
N ASN A 14 5.60 2.31 3.25
CA ASN A 14 4.15 2.08 3.14
C ASN A 14 3.57 2.43 1.76
N THR A 15 4.40 2.27 0.73
CA THR A 15 4.06 2.63 -0.65
C THR A 15 3.92 1.33 -1.44
N VAL A 16 2.83 1.21 -2.16
CA VAL A 16 2.51 0.08 -3.03
C VAL A 16 2.47 0.59 -4.46
N SER A 17 3.33 0.04 -5.31
CA SER A 17 3.27 0.29 -6.75
C SER A 17 2.47 -0.84 -7.40
N LEU A 18 1.35 -0.48 -8.02
CA LEU A 18 0.52 -1.38 -8.81
C LEU A 18 0.95 -1.26 -10.27
N VAL A 19 1.49 -2.33 -10.83
CA VAL A 19 1.86 -2.40 -12.25
C VAL A 19 0.82 -3.21 -13.00
N ILE A 20 0.17 -2.57 -13.97
CA ILE A 20 -0.95 -3.12 -14.74
C ILE A 20 -0.61 -2.99 -16.22
N HIS A 21 -0.94 -3.99 -17.03
CA HIS A 21 -0.86 -3.84 -18.48
C HIS A 21 -1.89 -2.82 -18.98
N GLU A 22 -1.49 -1.95 -19.90
CA GLU A 22 -2.40 -0.92 -20.42
C GLU A 22 -3.65 -1.53 -21.04
N LYS A 23 -3.51 -2.68 -21.72
CA LYS A 23 -4.64 -3.41 -22.30
C LYS A 23 -5.68 -3.80 -21.23
N ASP A 24 -5.22 -4.30 -20.08
CA ASP A 24 -6.09 -4.67 -18.96
C ASP A 24 -6.71 -3.46 -18.28
N TYR A 25 -5.96 -2.37 -18.17
CA TYR A 25 -6.47 -1.12 -17.59
C TYR A 25 -7.55 -0.49 -18.48
N PHE A 26 -7.28 -0.37 -19.79
CA PHE A 26 -8.21 0.18 -20.77
C PHE A 26 -9.45 -0.69 -21.02
N LEU A 27 -9.48 -1.93 -20.53
CA LEU A 27 -10.71 -2.75 -20.50
C LEU A 27 -11.73 -2.25 -19.46
N SER A 28 -11.28 -1.55 -18.42
CA SER A 28 -12.14 -1.09 -17.32
C SER A 28 -12.22 0.43 -17.18
N TYR A 29 -11.20 1.16 -17.63
CA TYR A 29 -11.17 2.62 -17.58
C TYR A 29 -10.78 3.18 -18.95
N GLU A 30 -11.60 4.07 -19.51
CA GLU A 30 -11.34 4.67 -20.82
C GLU A 30 -10.12 5.60 -20.83
N ASP A 31 -9.80 6.20 -19.69
CA ASP A 31 -8.72 7.16 -19.53
C ASP A 31 -7.82 6.87 -18.32
N LEU A 32 -6.53 7.19 -18.46
CA LEU A 32 -5.56 7.13 -17.37
C LEU A 32 -5.51 8.47 -16.64
N THR A 33 -6.48 8.68 -15.74
CA THR A 33 -6.54 9.85 -14.86
C THR A 33 -6.24 9.47 -13.41
N LYS A 34 -5.87 10.46 -12.60
CA LYS A 34 -5.66 10.26 -11.16
C LYS A 34 -6.91 9.77 -10.44
N GLU A 35 -8.08 10.24 -10.85
CA GLU A 35 -9.36 9.83 -10.30
C GLU A 35 -9.66 8.35 -10.60
N ASN A 36 -9.44 7.90 -11.83
CA ASN A 36 -9.67 6.51 -12.22
C ASN A 36 -8.68 5.56 -11.51
N ALA A 37 -7.41 5.96 -11.42
CA ALA A 37 -6.40 5.19 -10.70
C ALA A 37 -6.69 5.12 -9.19
N GLN A 38 -7.24 6.20 -8.62
CA GLN A 38 -7.65 6.29 -7.22
C GLN A 38 -8.82 5.34 -6.94
N ASP A 39 -9.86 5.36 -7.77
CA ASP A 39 -11.01 4.45 -7.67
C ASP A 39 -10.58 2.98 -7.79
N LEU A 40 -9.70 2.67 -8.76
CA LEU A 40 -9.14 1.32 -8.92
C LEU A 40 -8.38 0.87 -7.68
N ALA A 41 -7.54 1.74 -7.12
CA ALA A 41 -6.79 1.44 -5.90
C ALA A 41 -7.75 1.20 -4.73
N GLU A 42 -8.69 2.10 -4.48
CA GLU A 42 -9.69 1.97 -3.41
C GLU A 42 -10.46 0.66 -3.51
N ASN A 43 -10.95 0.31 -4.70
CA ASN A 43 -11.71 -0.91 -4.92
C ASN A 43 -10.82 -2.17 -4.70
N TYR A 44 -9.58 -2.13 -5.18
CA TYR A 44 -8.60 -3.21 -5.00
C TYR A 44 -8.26 -3.44 -3.52
N PHE A 45 -7.96 -2.37 -2.78
CA PHE A 45 -7.61 -2.46 -1.35
C PHE A 45 -8.81 -2.82 -0.47
N LYS A 46 -10.00 -2.32 -0.82
CA LYS A 46 -11.27 -2.71 -0.17
C LYS A 46 -11.54 -4.19 -0.35
N PHE A 47 -11.30 -4.74 -1.55
CA PHE A 47 -11.44 -6.18 -1.81
C PHE A 47 -10.42 -7.02 -1.04
N LYS A 48 -9.21 -6.49 -0.82
CA LYS A 48 -8.16 -7.14 -0.03
C LYS A 48 -8.37 -7.04 1.49
N GLY A 49 -9.31 -6.22 1.96
CA GLY A 49 -9.60 -6.03 3.39
C GLY A 49 -8.46 -5.37 4.17
N ARG A 50 -7.68 -4.48 3.55
CA ARG A 50 -6.66 -3.68 4.27
C ARG A 50 -7.31 -2.44 4.89
N ASP A 51 -7.00 -2.16 6.16
CA ASP A 51 -7.44 -0.99 6.95
C ASP A 51 -6.74 0.34 6.57
N GLY A 52 -5.92 0.36 5.51
CA GLY A 52 -5.23 1.58 5.08
C GLY A 52 -6.00 2.28 3.96
N VAL A 53 -6.06 3.62 4.02
CA VAL A 53 -6.61 4.44 2.94
C VAL A 53 -5.58 4.53 1.82
N PRO A 54 -5.84 3.95 0.63
CA PRO A 54 -4.93 4.07 -0.49
C PRO A 54 -5.03 5.47 -1.09
N VAL A 55 -3.90 6.17 -1.18
CA VAL A 55 -3.81 7.49 -1.80
C VAL A 55 -2.87 7.40 -2.99
N VAL A 56 -3.40 7.59 -4.20
CA VAL A 56 -2.58 7.64 -5.41
C VAL A 56 -1.73 8.91 -5.38
N THR A 57 -0.42 8.72 -5.34
CA THR A 57 0.56 9.81 -5.31
C THR A 57 1.07 10.13 -6.71
N ASP A 58 1.33 9.11 -7.51
CA ASP A 58 1.90 9.23 -8.84
C ASP A 58 1.35 8.17 -9.80
N ILE A 59 1.28 8.50 -11.08
CA ILE A 59 0.87 7.60 -12.14
C ILE A 59 1.86 7.73 -13.28
N ASN A 60 2.52 6.63 -13.60
CA ASN A 60 3.48 6.56 -14.69
C ASN A 60 2.97 5.62 -15.77
N ARG A 61 2.86 6.12 -17.01
CA ARG A 61 2.57 5.30 -18.17
C ARG A 61 3.86 5.06 -18.95
N ASN A 62 4.27 3.80 -19.00
CA ASN A 62 5.37 3.38 -19.84
C ASN A 62 4.86 2.88 -21.19
N ALA A 63 4.83 3.80 -22.17
CA ALA A 63 4.43 3.49 -23.55
C ALA A 63 5.36 2.49 -24.26
N ASN A 64 6.60 2.31 -23.80
CA ASN A 64 7.55 1.37 -24.41
C ASN A 64 7.24 -0.08 -24.04
N THR A 65 6.76 -0.31 -22.80
CA THR A 65 6.42 -1.66 -22.31
C THR A 65 4.91 -1.92 -22.30
N GLY A 66 4.11 -0.89 -22.56
CA GLY A 66 2.66 -0.93 -22.47
C GLY A 66 2.15 -1.21 -21.06
N ARG A 67 2.88 -0.67 -20.06
CA ARG A 67 2.59 -0.87 -18.64
C ARG A 67 2.28 0.46 -17.97
N ILE A 68 1.30 0.42 -17.08
CA ILE A 68 0.88 1.52 -16.24
C ILE A 68 1.32 1.17 -14.82
N GLN A 69 2.10 2.06 -14.22
CA GLN A 69 2.55 1.96 -12.85
C GLN A 69 1.82 3.03 -12.04
N VAL A 70 0.98 2.60 -11.11
CA VAL A 70 0.26 3.47 -10.18
C VAL A 70 0.96 3.38 -8.83
N THR A 71 1.51 4.49 -8.35
CA THR A 71 2.14 4.56 -7.04
C THR A 71 1.12 5.00 -6.00
N VAL A 72 0.74 4.07 -5.14
CA VAL A 72 -0.24 4.25 -4.07
C VAL A 72 0.49 4.32 -2.74
N LYS A 73 0.27 5.38 -1.98
CA LYS A 73 0.71 5.46 -0.60
C LYS A 73 -0.44 4.94 0.27
N MET A 74 -0.16 3.93 1.09
CA MET A 74 -1.12 3.45 2.07
C MET A 74 -1.00 4.33 3.30
N GLU A 75 -1.98 5.20 3.52
CA GLU A 75 -2.09 5.94 4.76
C GLU A 75 -2.94 5.11 5.72
N TYR A 76 -2.27 4.48 6.68
CA TYR A 76 -2.98 3.86 7.78
C TYR A 76 -3.42 4.98 8.73
N GLU A 77 -4.74 5.17 8.91
CA GLU A 77 -5.30 6.00 9.99
C GLU A 77 -5.09 5.36 11.39
N ARG A 78 -3.96 4.66 11.58
CA ARG A 78 -3.47 4.44 12.93
C ARG A 78 -2.61 5.64 13.26
N ASP A 79 -3.15 6.47 14.16
CA ASP A 79 -2.42 7.08 15.27
C ASP A 79 -1.55 6.00 15.94
N PHE A 80 -0.50 5.51 15.27
CA PHE A 80 0.65 4.97 15.95
C PHE A 80 1.37 6.18 16.52
N LYS A 81 0.83 6.69 17.64
CA LYS A 81 1.70 6.98 18.76
C LYS A 81 2.52 5.71 18.94
N LEU A 82 3.73 5.72 18.38
CA LEU A 82 4.83 4.96 18.94
C LEU A 82 4.92 5.46 20.37
N GLU A 83 4.10 4.89 21.28
CA GLU A 83 4.55 4.82 22.65
C GLU A 83 5.88 4.09 22.54
N PRO A 84 7.00 4.75 22.87
CA PRO A 84 8.31 4.12 22.77
C PRO A 84 8.16 2.83 23.52
N ALA A 85 8.47 1.71 22.85
CA ALA A 85 8.38 0.39 23.43
C ALA A 85 8.98 0.48 24.83
N MET A 86 8.13 0.44 25.85
CA MET A 86 8.57 0.26 27.21
C MET A 86 9.22 -1.11 27.15
N ALA A 87 10.55 -1.10 27.02
CA ALA A 87 11.35 -2.28 27.27
C ALA A 87 10.80 -2.84 28.58
N PRO A 88 10.29 -4.08 28.62
CA PRO A 88 9.94 -4.65 29.90
C PRO A 88 11.27 -4.68 30.66
N ASP A 89 11.40 -3.80 31.65
CA ASP A 89 12.50 -3.83 32.61
C ASP A 89 12.30 -5.12 33.42
N VAL A 90 12.76 -6.23 32.83
CA VAL A 90 12.89 -7.51 33.51
C VAL A 90 14.14 -7.44 34.39
N LEU A 91 14.17 -6.50 35.34
CA LEU A 91 15.02 -6.63 36.51
C LEU A 91 14.28 -7.52 37.52
N ASN A 92 14.24 -8.82 37.20
CA ASN A 92 13.89 -9.89 38.12
C ASN A 92 14.96 -9.95 39.24
N LYS A 93 14.84 -9.09 40.25
CA LYS A 93 15.59 -9.18 41.51
C LYS A 93 14.84 -10.10 42.48
N ASN A 94 14.75 -11.38 42.14
CA ASN A 94 14.58 -12.41 43.16
C ASN A 94 15.94 -12.63 43.85
N ARG A 95 16.00 -12.26 45.13
CA ARG A 95 16.87 -12.76 46.23
C ARG A 95 17.63 -11.66 46.97
N HIS A 96 17.01 -11.18 48.04
CA HIS A 96 17.58 -11.20 49.39
C HIS A 96 16.44 -11.81 50.20
N ASP A 97 16.37 -13.12 50.45
CA ASP A 97 17.25 -13.92 51.33
C ASP A 97 17.54 -13.22 52.66
N GLN A 98 16.74 -13.64 53.64
CA GLN A 98 16.91 -13.62 55.11
C GLN A 98 16.88 -12.29 55.88
#